data_AF-A0A7G2EZ59-F1
#
_entry.id   AF-A0A7G2EZ59-F1
#
_cell.length_a   1.000
_cell.length_b   1.000
_cell.length_c   1.000
_cell.angle_alpha   90.00
_cell.angle_beta   90.00
_cell.angle_gamma   90.00
#
_symmetry.space_group_name_H-M   'P 1'
#
loop_
_entity.id
_entity.type
_entity.pdbx_description
1 polymer ?
#
loop_
_entity_poly.entity_id
_entity_poly.type
_entity_poly.pdbx_seq_one_letter_code
_entity_poly.pdbx_strand_id
1 'polypeptide(L)'
;MSHKVLQIVLVLFLTLFSSTHNSNGNFLMEEAAAADLNGYCLLTNTTKHSYGQAFNNTPVPIKNSSFSFNIIFGIVPEHKQQGSHGMAFVFSPTRGLPGASPDQYLGIFNETNNGKASNNVIAIELDIRKDEEFGDIDDNHVGININGLTSVASASAGYYDDEDGNFKKLSLISTKVMRLSIVYSHTDKQLNVTLLPAEISVPPQKSLLSLNRDLSPYFLEETYLGFTASTGSIGALHYVMQFSYEEGVIYPAWDLGWLTLFSFTYNSHGTYILDGSAAFNENSYLVLTNTTKHSYGQAFDNTTFEMKDQSFSINFFFAIVPEHKQQGSHGMTFAFSPTRGLPGASSDQYLGLFNKTNNAVVTGANKGIGFAVVKRLLELGLTVVLTARNAENGSQAAESLRRIGFGNVHFCCLDISDPSSIAAFASWFGRNLGILDILVNNAAVSFNAVGENLIKEPETIIKTNFYGAKLLTEALLPLFRRSVSVSRILNMSSRLGTLNKLRSPSIRRILESEDLTNEQIDATLTQFLQDVKSGTWEKQGWPENWPDYAISKLALNAYSRVLARRYDGKKLSVNCLCPGFTRTSMTGGQGTHTADEAAAIVAKLVLLPPEKVATGKFYICVESKKLISKL
;
A
#
# COMPACT_ATOMS: atom_id res chain seq x y z
N MET A 1 18.48 -37.92 -8.72
CA MET A 1 17.03 -37.73 -8.51
C MET A 1 16.82 -36.27 -8.12
N SER A 2 16.65 -35.37 -9.10
CA SER A 2 15.35 -34.83 -9.55
C SER A 2 14.58 -34.06 -8.47
N HIS A 3 14.95 -32.80 -8.24
CA HIS A 3 14.03 -31.81 -7.67
C HIS A 3 13.67 -30.80 -8.77
N LYS A 4 12.44 -30.90 -9.27
CA LYS A 4 11.82 -29.91 -10.15
C LYS A 4 11.48 -28.67 -9.31
N VAL A 5 11.92 -27.50 -9.76
CA VAL A 5 11.51 -26.19 -9.21
C VAL A 5 10.61 -25.50 -10.23
N LEU A 6 9.39 -25.17 -9.80
CA LEU A 6 8.35 -24.48 -10.58
C LEU A 6 8.49 -22.95 -10.37
N GLN A 7 8.39 -22.17 -11.44
CA GLN A 7 8.58 -20.71 -11.47
C GLN A 7 7.37 -19.95 -12.11
N ILE A 8 6.64 -19.02 -11.44
CA ILE A 8 5.60 -18.06 -11.97
C ILE A 8 5.51 -16.50 -11.51
N VAL A 9 5.99 -15.49 -12.29
CA VAL A 9 6.43 -14.07 -11.97
C VAL A 9 5.37 -13.01 -11.66
N LEU A 10 5.68 -11.99 -10.82
CA LEU A 10 5.08 -10.63 -10.86
C LEU A 10 6.09 -9.50 -10.47
N VAL A 11 6.10 -8.31 -11.15
CA VAL A 11 7.08 -7.18 -10.94
C VAL A 11 6.59 -5.67 -11.17
N LEU A 12 6.70 -4.65 -10.25
CA LEU A 12 6.41 -3.17 -10.32
C LEU A 12 7.56 -2.37 -9.67
N PHE A 13 7.93 -1.25 -10.30
CA PHE A 13 8.49 -0.04 -9.66
C PHE A 13 7.98 1.23 -10.38
N LEU A 14 8.13 2.39 -9.70
CA LEU A 14 7.60 3.72 -10.01
C LEU A 14 8.70 4.78 -9.73
N THR A 15 8.89 5.81 -10.56
CA THR A 15 9.54 7.08 -10.15
C THR A 15 8.97 8.31 -10.86
N LEU A 16 9.06 9.44 -10.15
CA LEU A 16 8.55 10.79 -10.44
C LEU A 16 9.57 11.64 -11.21
N PHE A 17 9.04 12.56 -12.02
CA PHE A 17 9.70 13.53 -12.89
C PHE A 17 10.79 14.41 -12.24
N SER A 18 11.85 14.68 -13.02
CA SER A 18 12.50 16.00 -13.07
C SER A 18 12.63 16.46 -14.53
N SER A 19 12.57 17.76 -14.71
CA SER A 19 12.24 18.47 -15.94
C SER A 19 13.33 18.49 -17.01
N THR A 20 13.04 17.90 -18.18
CA THR A 20 13.44 18.36 -19.52
C THR A 20 12.37 17.84 -20.49
N HIS A 21 11.89 18.65 -21.43
CA HIS A 21 10.85 18.36 -22.44
C HIS A 21 10.63 16.87 -22.80
N ASN A 22 9.89 16.13 -21.96
CA ASN A 22 9.38 14.81 -22.32
C ASN A 22 8.04 15.07 -23.00
N SER A 23 8.06 15.10 -24.34
CA SER A 23 6.84 14.94 -25.10
C SER A 23 6.25 13.57 -24.74
N ASN A 24 5.30 13.54 -23.82
CA ASN A 24 4.25 12.53 -23.89
C ASN A 24 3.55 12.77 -25.24
N GLY A 25 4.13 12.24 -26.31
CA GLY A 25 3.50 12.22 -27.61
C GLY A 25 2.12 11.62 -27.40
N ASN A 26 1.08 12.31 -27.85
CA ASN A 26 -0.28 11.78 -27.83
C ASN A 26 -0.30 10.58 -28.80
N PHE A 27 0.14 9.41 -28.37
CA PHE A 27 0.04 8.19 -29.15
C PHE A 27 -1.41 7.73 -29.14
N LEU A 28 -1.95 7.48 -30.32
CA LEU A 28 -3.25 6.85 -30.48
C LEU A 28 -3.03 5.35 -30.64
N MET A 29 -3.81 4.60 -29.87
CA MET A 29 -3.63 3.18 -29.70
C MET A 29 -4.75 2.44 -30.40
N GLU A 30 -4.39 1.36 -31.09
CA GLU A 30 -5.30 0.51 -31.85
C GLU A 30 -5.07 -0.97 -31.49
N GLU A 31 -6.13 -1.77 -31.61
CA GLU A 31 -6.15 -3.22 -31.33
C GLU A 31 -5.81 -3.57 -29.86
N ALA A 32 -4.86 -4.47 -29.62
CA ALA A 32 -4.48 -4.88 -28.27
C ALA A 32 -3.69 -3.81 -27.49
N ALA A 33 -3.28 -2.72 -28.15
CA ALA A 33 -2.57 -1.63 -27.50
C ALA A 33 -3.54 -0.78 -26.66
N ALA A 34 -3.18 -0.55 -25.40
CA ALA A 34 -4.03 0.17 -24.45
C ALA A 34 -3.24 1.25 -23.72
N ALA A 35 -3.80 2.46 -23.70
CA ALA A 35 -3.25 3.59 -22.96
C ALA A 35 -3.75 3.53 -21.53
N ASP A 36 -3.38 2.51 -20.75
CA ASP A 36 -3.31 2.66 -19.30
C ASP A 36 -2.70 1.45 -18.59
N LEU A 37 -1.54 1.68 -17.98
CA LEU A 37 -1.22 1.45 -16.57
C LEU A 37 0.07 2.26 -16.31
N ASN A 38 -0.01 3.38 -15.59
CA ASN A 38 1.14 4.21 -15.17
C ASN A 38 1.85 5.07 -16.24
N GLY A 39 1.19 5.45 -17.34
CA GLY A 39 1.78 6.37 -18.34
C GLY A 39 2.79 5.74 -19.30
N TYR A 40 2.93 4.42 -19.30
CA TYR A 40 3.69 3.65 -20.28
C TYR A 40 2.79 3.14 -21.41
N CYS A 41 3.39 2.87 -22.58
CA CYS A 41 2.69 2.33 -23.74
C CYS A 41 2.81 0.80 -23.77
N LEU A 42 1.73 0.09 -23.44
CA LEU A 42 1.64 -1.37 -23.56
C LEU A 42 1.13 -1.73 -24.96
N LEU A 43 1.91 -2.54 -25.68
CA LEU A 43 1.61 -2.92 -27.06
C LEU A 43 0.87 -4.26 -27.15
N THR A 44 1.24 -5.25 -26.34
CA THR A 44 0.54 -6.55 -26.28
C THR A 44 0.49 -7.09 -24.85
N ASN A 45 -0.36 -8.10 -24.66
CA ASN A 45 -0.45 -8.89 -23.44
C ASN A 45 -0.28 -10.40 -23.77
N THR A 46 -0.63 -11.29 -22.85
CA THR A 46 -0.53 -12.74 -23.08
C THR A 46 -1.64 -13.32 -23.98
N THR A 47 -2.48 -12.49 -24.60
CA THR A 47 -3.42 -12.94 -25.63
C THR A 47 -2.63 -13.52 -26.79
N LYS A 48 -3.05 -14.68 -27.29
CA LYS A 48 -2.38 -15.41 -28.37
C LYS A 48 -2.84 -14.89 -29.73
N HIS A 49 -1.97 -14.95 -30.73
CA HIS A 49 -2.27 -14.52 -32.11
C HIS A 49 -2.87 -13.11 -32.14
N SER A 50 -2.22 -12.18 -31.45
CA SER A 50 -2.70 -10.80 -31.27
C SER A 50 -1.59 -9.81 -31.59
N TYR A 51 -1.95 -8.59 -31.95
CA TYR A 51 -1.00 -7.52 -32.15
C TYR A 51 -1.56 -6.22 -31.60
N GLY A 52 -0.68 -5.27 -31.32
CA GLY A 52 -1.08 -3.92 -30.96
C GLY A 52 -0.14 -2.87 -31.53
N GLN A 53 -0.70 -1.68 -31.71
CA GLN A 53 -0.04 -0.55 -32.35
C GLN A 53 -0.25 0.73 -31.55
N ALA A 54 0.80 1.55 -31.46
CA ALA A 54 0.72 2.88 -30.87
C ALA A 54 1.49 3.87 -31.74
N PHE A 55 0.77 4.81 -32.37
CA PHE A 55 1.35 5.79 -33.29
C PHE A 55 1.07 7.22 -32.84
N ASN A 56 2.01 8.12 -33.05
CA ASN A 56 1.84 9.54 -32.74
C ASN A 56 0.60 10.11 -33.45
N ASN A 57 -0.13 11.00 -32.77
CA ASN A 57 -1.33 11.60 -33.37
C ASN A 57 -1.02 12.51 -34.56
N THR A 58 0.15 13.16 -34.55
CA THR A 58 0.59 14.11 -35.56
C THR A 58 1.88 13.60 -36.19
N PRO A 59 1.97 13.54 -37.53
CA PRO A 59 3.18 13.09 -38.20
C PRO A 59 4.32 14.12 -38.04
N VAL A 60 5.55 13.69 -38.28
CA VAL A 60 6.76 14.52 -38.17
C VAL A 60 7.45 14.70 -39.53
N PRO A 61 8.02 15.87 -39.81
CA PRO A 61 8.71 16.16 -41.07
C PRO A 61 10.17 15.70 -41.00
N ILE A 62 10.41 14.39 -41.00
CA ILE A 62 11.76 13.81 -40.89
C ILE A 62 12.44 13.58 -42.24
N LYS A 63 11.72 13.75 -43.34
CA LYS A 63 12.28 13.58 -44.68
C LYS A 63 13.39 14.60 -44.88
N ASN A 64 14.52 14.12 -45.38
CA ASN A 64 15.73 14.90 -45.57
C ASN A 64 16.37 15.49 -44.29
N SER A 65 16.05 14.96 -43.12
CA SER A 65 16.54 15.45 -41.84
C SER A 65 17.38 14.40 -41.12
N SER A 66 18.33 14.84 -40.30
CA SER A 66 19.02 13.97 -39.34
C SER A 66 18.16 13.88 -38.07
N PHE A 67 18.15 12.71 -37.42
CA PHE A 67 17.31 12.48 -36.26
C PHE A 67 17.93 11.50 -35.27
N SER A 68 17.51 11.62 -34.02
CA SER A 68 17.90 10.73 -32.93
C SER A 68 16.68 10.34 -32.11
N PHE A 69 16.52 9.03 -31.88
CA PHE A 69 15.48 8.46 -31.02
C PHE A 69 16.12 7.66 -29.90
N ASN A 70 15.58 7.80 -28.69
CA ASN A 70 15.92 6.93 -27.56
C ASN A 70 14.64 6.34 -26.99
N ILE A 71 14.62 5.02 -26.88
CA ILE A 71 13.47 4.22 -26.47
C ILE A 71 13.90 3.36 -25.29
N ILE A 72 13.16 3.45 -24.19
CA ILE A 72 13.29 2.55 -23.03
C ILE A 72 12.13 1.57 -23.07
N PHE A 73 12.42 0.27 -23.12
CA PHE A 73 11.41 -0.76 -23.33
C PHE A 73 11.72 -2.04 -22.55
N GLY A 74 10.75 -2.95 -22.51
CA GLY A 74 10.95 -4.29 -22.00
C GLY A 74 10.04 -5.31 -22.65
N ILE A 75 10.49 -6.57 -22.65
CA ILE A 75 9.74 -7.72 -23.16
C ILE A 75 9.66 -8.77 -22.04
N VAL A 76 8.44 -9.20 -21.73
CA VAL A 76 8.18 -10.21 -20.71
C VAL A 76 7.45 -11.38 -21.37
N PRO A 77 8.13 -12.51 -21.64
CA PRO A 77 7.50 -13.66 -22.25
C PRO A 77 6.54 -14.35 -21.26
N GLU A 78 5.49 -14.98 -21.78
CA GLU A 78 4.58 -15.84 -20.98
C GLU A 78 5.36 -17.02 -20.33
N HIS A 79 6.41 -17.51 -21.00
CA HIS A 79 7.25 -18.61 -20.52
C HIS A 79 8.74 -18.23 -20.54
N LYS A 80 9.45 -18.52 -19.45
CA LYS A 80 10.83 -18.04 -19.18
C LYS A 80 11.92 -18.44 -20.20
N GLN A 81 11.61 -19.28 -21.19
CA GLN A 81 12.56 -19.73 -22.22
C GLN A 81 11.91 -19.96 -23.60
N GLN A 82 10.72 -19.42 -23.83
CA GLN A 82 10.09 -19.50 -25.14
C GLN A 82 9.67 -18.11 -25.57
N GLY A 83 10.19 -17.67 -26.71
CA GLY A 83 9.81 -16.42 -27.34
C GLY A 83 8.36 -16.45 -27.81
N SER A 84 7.72 -15.28 -27.75
CA SER A 84 6.51 -14.96 -28.51
C SER A 84 6.93 -14.51 -29.91
N HIS A 85 6.31 -13.47 -30.46
CA HIS A 85 6.90 -12.68 -31.54
C HIS A 85 7.43 -11.36 -30.99
N GLY A 86 8.22 -10.64 -31.78
CA GLY A 86 8.91 -9.43 -31.34
C GLY A 86 8.05 -8.15 -31.27
N MET A 87 8.77 -7.05 -31.15
CA MET A 87 8.24 -5.69 -31.28
C MET A 87 9.10 -4.87 -32.24
N ALA A 88 8.58 -3.74 -32.72
CA ALA A 88 9.32 -2.83 -33.56
C ALA A 88 9.02 -1.36 -33.27
N PHE A 89 10.01 -0.50 -33.52
CA PHE A 89 9.79 0.93 -33.72
C PHE A 89 9.63 1.21 -35.21
N VAL A 90 8.59 1.95 -35.60
CA VAL A 90 8.12 2.02 -36.97
C VAL A 90 7.95 3.46 -37.44
N PHE A 91 8.48 3.73 -38.63
CA PHE A 91 8.19 4.89 -39.46
C PHE A 91 7.14 4.48 -40.50
N SER A 92 6.00 5.16 -40.52
CA SER A 92 4.83 4.78 -41.34
C SER A 92 4.27 5.97 -42.11
N PRO A 93 3.75 5.78 -43.33
CA PRO A 93 3.06 6.84 -44.08
C PRO A 93 1.67 7.15 -43.52
N THR A 94 1.10 6.26 -42.71
CA THR A 94 -0.24 6.39 -42.13
C THR A 94 -0.20 6.28 -40.61
N ARG A 95 -1.19 6.89 -39.96
CA ARG A 95 -1.41 6.73 -38.53
C ARG A 95 -1.95 5.33 -38.28
N GLY A 96 -1.11 4.43 -37.79
CA GLY A 96 -1.41 2.99 -37.75
C GLY A 96 -1.10 2.28 -39.07
N LEU A 97 -1.09 0.95 -39.03
CA LEU A 97 -0.88 0.06 -40.18
C LEU A 97 -2.10 -0.85 -40.33
N PRO A 98 -3.17 -0.39 -41.00
CA PRO A 98 -4.41 -1.13 -41.11
C PRO A 98 -4.22 -2.40 -41.95
N GLY A 99 -4.83 -3.49 -41.48
CA GLY A 99 -4.70 -4.82 -42.11
C GLY A 99 -3.40 -5.54 -41.74
N ALA A 100 -2.63 -5.04 -40.78
CA ALA A 100 -1.53 -5.79 -40.19
C ALA A 100 -2.01 -7.13 -39.59
N SER A 101 -1.11 -8.10 -39.54
CA SER A 101 -1.36 -9.43 -38.98
C SER A 101 -0.48 -9.68 -37.76
N PRO A 102 -0.94 -10.53 -36.82
CA PRO A 102 -0.13 -10.98 -35.69
C PRO A 102 0.90 -12.02 -36.15
N ASP A 103 1.40 -12.81 -35.20
CA ASP A 103 2.45 -13.80 -35.41
C ASP A 103 3.72 -13.17 -36.04
N GLN A 104 4.28 -13.80 -37.07
CA GLN A 104 5.55 -13.45 -37.69
C GLN A 104 5.55 -12.07 -38.36
N TYR A 105 4.37 -11.44 -38.52
CA TYR A 105 4.27 -10.15 -39.19
C TYR A 105 4.45 -8.92 -38.28
N LEU A 106 4.71 -9.14 -36.98
CA LEU A 106 4.99 -8.11 -35.96
C LEU A 106 3.92 -7.01 -35.82
N GLY A 107 2.71 -7.24 -36.31
CA GLY A 107 1.70 -6.20 -36.38
C GLY A 107 2.07 -5.06 -37.33
N ILE A 108 2.92 -5.31 -38.34
CA ILE A 108 3.35 -4.33 -39.34
C ILE A 108 2.76 -4.66 -40.72
N PHE A 109 2.92 -5.91 -41.15
CA PHE A 109 2.56 -6.38 -42.49
C PHE A 109 1.55 -7.53 -42.42
N ASN A 110 1.24 -8.10 -43.58
CA ASN A 110 0.53 -9.35 -43.77
C ASN A 110 1.08 -10.05 -45.03
N GLU A 111 0.59 -11.27 -45.30
CA GLU A 111 1.00 -12.07 -46.46
C GLU A 111 0.91 -11.31 -47.80
N THR A 112 -0.08 -10.43 -47.94
CA THR A 112 -0.34 -9.72 -49.20
C THR A 112 0.45 -8.43 -49.38
N ASN A 113 1.02 -7.84 -48.32
CA ASN A 113 1.73 -6.56 -48.40
C ASN A 113 3.20 -6.62 -47.99
N ASN A 114 3.67 -7.73 -47.39
CA ASN A 114 5.07 -7.92 -47.05
C ASN A 114 5.99 -7.75 -48.28
N GLY A 115 6.97 -6.84 -48.20
CA GLY A 115 7.95 -6.59 -49.26
C GLY A 115 7.51 -5.63 -50.38
N LYS A 116 6.29 -5.07 -50.33
CA LYS A 116 5.84 -4.11 -51.36
C LYS A 116 6.56 -2.77 -51.24
N ALA A 117 7.22 -2.35 -52.32
CA ALA A 117 7.92 -1.06 -52.38
C ALA A 117 7.00 0.15 -52.10
N SER A 118 5.68 0.02 -52.31
CA SER A 118 4.69 1.05 -52.03
C SER A 118 4.38 1.26 -50.54
N ASN A 119 4.89 0.40 -49.65
CA ASN A 119 4.58 0.48 -48.22
C ASN A 119 5.13 1.75 -47.58
N ASN A 120 6.33 2.21 -47.99
CA ASN A 120 7.05 3.33 -47.38
C ASN A 120 7.19 3.19 -45.85
N VAL A 121 7.47 1.95 -45.40
CA VAL A 121 7.63 1.61 -43.98
C VAL A 121 9.08 1.28 -43.72
N ILE A 122 9.65 1.88 -42.68
CA ILE A 122 10.94 1.47 -42.10
C ILE A 122 10.67 1.03 -40.68
N ALA A 123 11.21 -0.13 -40.27
CA ALA A 123 11.08 -0.63 -38.91
C ALA A 123 12.44 -1.01 -38.34
N ILE A 124 12.61 -0.76 -37.04
CA ILE A 124 13.71 -1.31 -36.24
C ILE A 124 13.09 -2.40 -35.38
N GLU A 125 13.36 -3.63 -35.78
CA GLU A 125 12.81 -4.87 -35.21
C GLU A 125 13.63 -5.34 -34.01
N LEU A 126 12.91 -5.85 -33.02
CA LEU A 126 13.43 -6.54 -31.84
C LEU A 126 12.75 -7.90 -31.80
N ASP A 127 13.31 -8.87 -32.53
CA ASP A 127 12.71 -10.20 -32.68
C ASP A 127 13.25 -11.20 -31.65
N ILE A 128 12.33 -11.97 -31.12
CA ILE A 128 12.51 -12.98 -30.08
C ILE A 128 12.15 -14.38 -30.57
N ARG A 129 11.91 -14.55 -31.88
CA ARG A 129 11.64 -15.82 -32.53
C ARG A 129 12.37 -15.87 -33.86
N LYS A 130 12.92 -17.04 -34.19
CA LYS A 130 13.54 -17.27 -35.48
C LYS A 130 12.48 -17.72 -36.49
N ASP A 131 12.30 -16.94 -37.55
CA ASP A 131 11.52 -17.30 -38.72
C ASP A 131 12.42 -17.57 -39.94
N GLU A 132 12.36 -18.79 -40.46
CA GLU A 132 13.16 -19.18 -41.62
C GLU A 132 12.62 -18.56 -42.92
N GLU A 133 11.32 -18.21 -42.98
CA GLU A 133 10.70 -17.57 -44.14
C GLU A 133 11.32 -16.20 -44.41
N PHE A 134 11.68 -15.48 -43.35
CA PHE A 134 12.22 -14.12 -43.45
C PHE A 134 13.74 -14.04 -43.33
N GLY A 135 14.41 -15.18 -43.10
CA GLY A 135 15.86 -15.29 -43.09
C GLY A 135 16.50 -14.86 -41.77
N ASP A 136 15.81 -15.06 -40.66
CA ASP A 136 16.28 -14.63 -39.35
C ASP A 136 17.57 -15.34 -38.95
N ILE A 137 18.52 -14.54 -38.44
CA ILE A 137 19.85 -15.03 -38.08
C ILE A 137 19.82 -15.88 -36.81
N ASP A 138 18.93 -15.55 -35.87
CA ASP A 138 18.66 -16.28 -34.64
C ASP A 138 17.32 -15.84 -34.02
N ASP A 139 16.96 -16.43 -32.89
CA ASP A 139 15.73 -16.18 -32.13
C ASP A 139 15.84 -15.01 -31.12
N ASN A 140 16.81 -14.12 -31.31
CA ASN A 140 17.10 -13.01 -30.39
C ASN A 140 17.95 -11.95 -31.12
N HIS A 141 17.34 -11.24 -32.07
CA HIS A 141 18.06 -10.32 -32.95
C HIS A 141 17.44 -8.93 -33.03
N VAL A 142 18.25 -7.97 -33.47
CA VAL A 142 17.81 -6.63 -33.86
C VAL A 142 17.91 -6.52 -35.37
N GLY A 143 16.86 -6.02 -36.00
CA GLY A 143 16.73 -5.91 -37.45
C GLY A 143 16.47 -4.47 -37.92
N ILE A 144 16.94 -4.14 -39.12
CA ILE A 144 16.50 -2.95 -39.87
C ILE A 144 15.70 -3.46 -41.06
N ASN A 145 14.41 -3.20 -41.07
CA ASN A 145 13.48 -3.67 -42.08
C ASN A 145 13.03 -2.48 -42.95
N ILE A 146 12.97 -2.69 -44.26
CA ILE A 146 12.49 -1.68 -45.21
C ILE A 146 11.41 -2.34 -46.08
N ASN A 147 10.16 -1.89 -45.95
CA ASN A 147 8.98 -2.32 -46.69
C ASN A 147 8.56 -3.81 -46.55
N GLY A 148 9.30 -4.63 -45.81
CA GLY A 148 8.97 -6.03 -45.52
C GLY A 148 9.83 -6.58 -44.38
N LEU A 149 9.56 -7.79 -43.91
CA LEU A 149 10.17 -8.36 -42.71
C LEU A 149 11.59 -8.90 -42.91
N THR A 150 12.02 -9.16 -44.13
CA THR A 150 13.44 -9.49 -44.37
C THR A 150 14.32 -8.28 -44.05
N SER A 151 15.10 -8.40 -42.97
CA SER A 151 16.04 -7.37 -42.53
C SER A 151 17.09 -7.05 -43.60
N VAL A 152 17.29 -5.77 -43.90
CA VAL A 152 18.40 -5.32 -44.76
C VAL A 152 19.74 -5.30 -44.02
N ALA A 153 19.68 -5.27 -42.69
CA ALA A 153 20.80 -5.48 -41.78
C ALA A 153 20.27 -6.04 -40.46
N SER A 154 20.94 -7.05 -39.90
CA SER A 154 20.56 -7.64 -38.62
C SER A 154 21.80 -8.10 -37.83
N ALA A 155 21.66 -8.17 -36.51
CA ALA A 155 22.68 -8.65 -35.60
C ALA A 155 22.01 -9.25 -34.35
N SER A 156 22.63 -10.29 -33.77
CA SER A 156 22.18 -10.85 -32.50
C SER A 156 22.10 -9.74 -31.45
N ALA A 157 21.07 -9.76 -30.60
CA ALA A 157 20.87 -8.72 -29.60
C ALA A 157 22.05 -8.66 -28.62
N GLY A 158 22.64 -7.47 -28.49
CA GLY A 158 23.82 -7.23 -27.67
C GLY A 158 24.38 -5.83 -27.86
N TYR A 159 25.52 -5.57 -27.24
CA TYR A 159 26.26 -4.31 -27.34
C TYR A 159 27.75 -4.55 -27.32
N TYR A 160 28.54 -3.61 -27.83
CA TYR A 160 29.99 -3.63 -27.67
C TYR A 160 30.36 -2.83 -26.43
N ASP A 161 31.18 -3.39 -25.56
CA ASP A 161 31.67 -2.71 -24.37
C ASP A 161 32.88 -1.85 -24.72
N ASP A 162 32.88 -0.57 -24.35
CA ASP A 162 33.95 0.37 -24.70
C ASP A 162 35.23 0.14 -23.88
N GLU A 163 35.17 -0.53 -22.73
CA GLU A 163 36.35 -0.82 -21.89
C GLU A 163 37.21 -1.94 -22.50
N ASP A 164 36.57 -3.02 -22.97
CA ASP A 164 37.26 -4.20 -23.49
C ASP A 164 37.07 -4.44 -25.00
N GLY A 165 36.19 -3.69 -25.66
CA GLY A 165 35.87 -3.81 -27.08
C GLY A 165 35.04 -5.04 -27.45
N ASN A 166 34.66 -5.88 -26.47
CA ASN A 166 34.03 -7.16 -26.72
C ASN A 166 32.52 -7.03 -26.89
N PHE A 167 31.96 -7.92 -27.72
CA PHE A 167 30.51 -8.06 -27.84
C PHE A 167 29.92 -8.73 -26.59
N LYS A 168 29.02 -8.04 -25.90
CA LYS A 168 28.23 -8.53 -24.77
C LYS A 168 26.83 -8.89 -25.26
N LYS A 169 26.52 -10.19 -25.26
CA LYS A 169 25.21 -10.71 -25.67
C LYS A 169 24.13 -10.27 -24.67
N LEU A 170 22.99 -9.83 -25.19
CA LEU A 170 21.76 -9.57 -24.43
C LEU A 170 20.68 -10.57 -24.80
N SER A 171 19.75 -10.80 -23.89
CA SER A 171 18.52 -11.54 -24.18
C SER A 171 17.34 -10.58 -24.12
N LEU A 172 16.64 -10.42 -25.24
CA LEU A 172 15.48 -9.54 -25.36
C LEU A 172 14.35 -9.97 -24.42
N ILE A 173 14.17 -11.27 -24.20
CA ILE A 173 13.20 -11.85 -23.27
C ILE A 173 13.69 -11.95 -21.82
N SER A 174 14.80 -11.27 -21.48
CA SER A 174 15.40 -11.35 -20.14
C SER A 174 14.55 -10.73 -19.02
N THR A 175 13.42 -10.09 -19.37
CA THR A 175 12.57 -9.28 -18.48
C THR A 175 13.24 -8.00 -17.96
N LYS A 176 14.51 -7.76 -18.31
CA LYS A 176 15.24 -6.54 -17.97
C LYS A 176 14.82 -5.41 -18.90
N VAL A 177 14.89 -4.19 -18.39
CA VAL A 177 14.65 -2.98 -19.17
C VAL A 177 15.86 -2.70 -20.04
N MET A 178 15.62 -2.38 -21.31
CA MET A 178 16.65 -2.12 -22.30
C MET A 178 16.44 -0.74 -22.94
N ARG A 179 17.52 -0.19 -23.45
CA ARG A 179 17.55 1.06 -24.21
C ARG A 179 17.89 0.76 -25.66
N LEU A 180 17.05 1.23 -26.57
CA LEU A 180 17.30 1.26 -28.00
C LEU A 180 17.55 2.72 -28.42
N SER A 181 18.69 2.97 -29.06
CA SER A 181 19.05 4.28 -29.61
C SER A 181 19.15 4.17 -31.13
N ILE A 182 18.47 5.05 -31.86
CA ILE A 182 18.43 5.06 -33.32
C ILE A 182 18.86 6.44 -33.78
N VAL A 183 19.95 6.52 -34.52
CA VAL A 183 20.55 7.79 -34.94
C VAL A 183 20.78 7.77 -36.45
N TYR A 184 20.21 8.73 -37.16
CA TYR A 184 20.37 8.88 -38.60
C TYR A 184 21.03 10.21 -38.95
N SER A 185 22.10 10.15 -39.75
CA SER A 185 22.70 11.31 -40.40
C SER A 185 22.22 11.38 -41.86
N HIS A 186 21.46 12.43 -42.21
CA HIS A 186 21.06 12.67 -43.60
C HIS A 186 22.24 13.06 -44.48
N THR A 187 23.26 13.73 -43.91
CA THR A 187 24.45 14.15 -44.65
C THR A 187 25.30 12.94 -45.03
N ASP A 188 25.53 12.03 -44.07
CA ASP A 188 26.39 10.86 -44.27
C ASP A 188 25.62 9.66 -44.83
N LYS A 189 24.29 9.75 -44.90
CA LYS A 189 23.39 8.66 -45.30
C LYS A 189 23.62 7.42 -44.45
N GLN A 190 23.75 7.60 -43.15
CA GLN A 190 24.10 6.53 -42.21
C GLN A 190 23.06 6.43 -41.10
N LEU A 191 22.52 5.23 -40.90
CA LEU A 191 21.66 4.86 -39.78
C LEU A 191 22.43 3.96 -38.82
N ASN A 192 22.51 4.37 -37.56
CA ASN A 192 23.15 3.62 -36.50
C ASN A 192 22.10 3.20 -35.47
N VAL A 193 22.13 1.93 -35.07
CA VAL A 193 21.24 1.36 -34.05
C VAL A 193 22.10 0.77 -32.93
N THR A 194 21.82 1.18 -31.70
CA THR A 194 22.51 0.70 -30.51
C THR A 194 21.48 0.17 -29.51
N LEU A 195 21.62 -1.09 -29.11
CA LEU A 195 20.87 -1.72 -28.03
C LEU A 195 21.79 -1.85 -26.82
N LEU A 196 21.32 -1.58 -25.61
CA LEU A 196 22.09 -1.74 -24.37
C LEU A 196 21.16 -1.95 -23.16
N PRO A 197 21.64 -2.50 -22.03
CA PRO A 197 20.92 -2.46 -20.77
C PRO A 197 20.61 -1.01 -20.39
N ALA A 198 19.42 -0.77 -19.83
CA ALA A 198 19.01 0.59 -19.47
C ALA A 198 19.89 1.20 -18.36
N GLU A 199 20.59 0.39 -17.57
CA GLU A 199 21.43 0.86 -16.46
C GLU A 199 22.77 1.44 -16.91
N ILE A 200 23.15 1.24 -18.18
CA ILE A 200 24.38 1.81 -18.74
C ILE A 200 24.10 3.25 -19.20
N SER A 201 24.75 4.20 -18.53
CA SER A 201 24.49 5.63 -18.73
C SER A 201 24.94 6.17 -20.07
N VAL A 202 26.09 5.71 -20.56
CA VAL A 202 26.71 6.21 -21.80
C VAL A 202 26.59 5.11 -22.85
N PRO A 203 25.91 5.36 -23.98
CA PRO A 203 25.89 4.42 -25.09
C PRO A 203 27.30 4.13 -25.60
N PRO A 204 27.61 2.88 -25.97
CA PRO A 204 28.92 2.55 -26.49
C PRO A 204 29.21 3.26 -27.82
N GLN A 205 30.49 3.56 -28.07
CA GLN A 205 30.94 4.20 -29.31
C GLN A 205 30.61 3.36 -30.54
N LYS A 206 30.70 2.03 -30.42
CA LYS A 206 30.40 1.11 -31.50
C LYS A 206 28.93 0.68 -31.45
N SER A 207 28.16 1.13 -32.43
CA SER A 207 26.76 0.70 -32.62
C SER A 207 26.65 -0.79 -32.94
N LEU A 208 25.50 -1.36 -32.57
CA LEU A 208 25.17 -2.75 -32.88
C LEU A 208 25.01 -2.95 -34.40
N LEU A 209 24.26 -2.04 -35.04
CA LEU A 209 24.08 -1.99 -36.48
C LEU A 209 24.48 -0.62 -37.02
N SER A 210 25.06 -0.63 -38.21
CA SER A 210 25.34 0.56 -39.00
C SER A 210 24.98 0.29 -40.46
N LEU A 211 24.09 1.10 -41.02
CA LEU A 211 23.59 0.98 -42.38
C LEU A 211 23.89 2.25 -43.16
N ASN A 212 24.78 2.16 -44.15
CA ASN A 212 25.08 3.24 -45.09
C ASN A 212 24.06 3.21 -46.24
N ARG A 213 22.94 3.90 -46.07
CA ARG A 213 21.86 3.97 -47.06
C ARG A 213 21.11 5.30 -46.98
N ASP A 214 20.76 5.84 -48.15
CA ASP A 214 19.83 6.96 -48.22
C ASP A 214 18.41 6.48 -47.90
N LEU A 215 17.85 6.97 -46.80
CA LEU A 215 16.51 6.60 -46.35
C LEU A 215 15.43 7.54 -46.90
N SER A 216 15.84 8.69 -47.47
CA SER A 216 14.93 9.71 -48.02
C SER A 216 13.87 9.18 -49.01
N PRO A 217 14.16 8.17 -49.86
CA PRO A 217 13.16 7.60 -50.77
C PRO A 217 12.01 6.86 -50.08
N TYR A 218 12.19 6.44 -48.82
CA TYR A 218 11.19 5.67 -48.06
C TYR A 218 10.36 6.55 -47.11
N PHE A 219 10.75 7.81 -46.91
CA PHE A 219 9.99 8.77 -46.11
C PHE A 219 9.10 9.63 -47.00
N LEU A 220 7.83 9.74 -46.62
CA LEU A 220 6.95 10.78 -47.14
C LEU A 220 7.27 12.12 -46.45
N GLU A 221 6.79 13.23 -47.01
CA GLU A 221 7.01 14.58 -46.44
C GLU A 221 6.59 14.65 -44.96
N GLU A 222 5.50 13.95 -44.62
CA GLU A 222 5.04 13.74 -43.26
C GLU A 222 5.06 12.23 -42.95
N THR A 223 5.70 11.84 -41.84
CA THR A 223 5.84 10.44 -41.43
C THR A 223 5.34 10.24 -40.01
N TYR A 224 4.53 9.20 -39.78
CA TYR A 224 4.10 8.79 -38.45
C TYR A 224 5.17 7.92 -37.79
N LEU A 225 5.33 8.10 -36.48
CA LEU A 225 6.22 7.33 -35.64
C LEU A 225 5.38 6.49 -34.70
N GLY A 226 5.72 5.23 -34.55
CA GLY A 226 4.99 4.37 -33.64
C GLY A 226 5.73 3.12 -33.25
N PHE A 227 5.03 2.31 -32.49
CA PHE A 227 5.49 1.02 -32.05
C PHE A 227 4.45 -0.02 -32.42
N THR A 228 4.93 -1.21 -32.78
CA THR A 228 4.09 -2.38 -33.00
C THR A 228 4.67 -3.54 -32.22
N ALA A 229 3.81 -4.47 -31.81
CA ALA A 229 4.25 -5.73 -31.27
C ALA A 229 3.22 -6.81 -31.57
N SER A 230 3.68 -8.06 -31.57
CA SER A 230 2.86 -9.20 -31.92
C SER A 230 3.07 -10.35 -30.96
N THR A 231 2.04 -11.16 -30.82
CA THR A 231 2.08 -12.45 -30.15
C THR A 231 1.60 -13.55 -31.08
N GLY A 232 2.02 -14.77 -30.79
CA GLY A 232 1.61 -15.94 -31.55
C GLY A 232 1.04 -17.00 -30.65
N SER A 233 1.41 -18.26 -30.87
CA SER A 233 0.95 -19.38 -30.03
C SER A 233 1.42 -19.30 -28.57
N ILE A 234 2.43 -18.46 -28.31
CA ILE A 234 2.95 -18.07 -26.99
C ILE A 234 2.77 -16.56 -26.87
N GLY A 235 2.27 -16.07 -25.75
CA GLY A 235 2.10 -14.65 -25.48
C GLY A 235 3.36 -13.97 -24.93
N ALA A 236 3.40 -12.64 -25.04
CA ALA A 236 4.39 -11.81 -24.35
C ALA A 236 3.82 -10.41 -24.13
N LEU A 237 4.24 -9.78 -23.03
CA LEU A 237 4.03 -8.36 -22.82
C LEU A 237 5.16 -7.59 -23.47
N HIS A 238 4.82 -6.67 -24.36
CA HIS A 238 5.73 -5.70 -24.96
C HIS A 238 5.34 -4.31 -24.49
N TYR A 239 6.26 -3.58 -23.87
CA TYR A 239 5.95 -2.25 -23.36
C TYR A 239 7.09 -1.26 -23.60
N VAL A 240 6.70 -0.01 -23.82
CA VAL A 240 7.61 1.14 -23.94
C VAL A 240 7.40 2.05 -22.73
N MET A 241 8.47 2.24 -21.97
CA MET A 241 8.47 3.07 -20.76
C MET A 241 8.70 4.54 -21.07
N GLN A 242 9.62 4.82 -22.00
CA GLN A 242 9.97 6.18 -22.36
C GLN A 242 10.37 6.23 -23.83
N PHE A 243 10.01 7.33 -24.47
CA PHE A 243 10.37 7.62 -25.84
C PHE A 243 10.78 9.10 -25.92
N SER A 244 11.87 9.37 -26.62
CA SER A 244 12.35 10.72 -26.89
C SER A 244 12.80 10.84 -28.33
N TYR A 245 12.60 12.03 -28.88
CA TYR A 245 12.96 12.41 -30.23
C TYR A 245 13.73 13.73 -30.18
N GLU A 246 14.85 13.77 -30.89
CA GLU A 246 15.65 14.97 -31.06
C GLU A 246 16.04 15.13 -32.53
N GLU A 247 16.00 16.37 -33.02
CA GLU A 247 16.52 16.70 -34.34
C GLU A 247 18.05 16.70 -34.32
N GLY A 248 18.67 16.10 -35.34
CA GLY A 248 20.12 15.97 -35.44
C GLY A 248 20.68 14.61 -34.97
N VAL A 249 22.02 14.54 -34.96
CA VAL A 249 22.80 13.35 -34.56
C VAL A 249 23.24 13.53 -33.11
N ILE A 250 22.55 12.89 -32.17
CA ILE A 250 22.75 13.08 -30.74
C ILE A 250 22.82 11.71 -30.04
N TYR A 251 23.85 11.55 -29.22
CA TYR A 251 24.08 10.37 -28.38
C TYR A 251 24.05 10.79 -26.90
N PRO A 252 22.86 10.93 -26.28
CA PRO A 252 22.77 11.51 -24.96
C PRO A 252 23.24 10.51 -23.89
N ALA A 253 24.12 10.96 -22.99
CA ALA A 253 24.47 10.26 -21.76
C ALA A 253 23.36 10.47 -20.72
N TRP A 254 22.82 9.39 -20.17
CA TRP A 254 21.71 9.42 -19.21
C TRP A 254 22.16 8.85 -17.86
N ASP A 255 22.14 9.64 -16.79
CA ASP A 255 22.35 9.12 -15.44
C ASP A 255 21.01 8.58 -14.89
N LEU A 256 20.87 7.25 -14.95
CA LEU A 256 19.71 6.53 -14.41
C LEU A 256 20.00 6.01 -12.99
N GLY A 257 20.76 6.75 -12.16
CA GLY A 257 21.14 6.40 -10.78
C GLY A 257 20.01 6.02 -9.79
N TRP A 258 18.75 5.98 -10.24
CA TRP A 258 17.58 5.46 -9.52
C TRP A 258 17.06 4.09 -10.02
N LEU A 259 17.57 3.53 -11.13
CA LEU A 259 17.21 2.21 -11.68
C LEU A 259 18.16 1.06 -11.24
N THR A 260 19.30 1.34 -10.61
CA THR A 260 20.39 0.38 -10.33
C THR A 260 20.19 -0.55 -9.11
N LEU A 261 18.95 -0.92 -8.76
CA LEU A 261 18.68 -1.92 -7.72
C LEU A 261 17.92 -3.12 -8.30
N PHE A 262 18.67 -4.08 -8.86
CA PHE A 262 18.17 -5.24 -9.59
C PHE A 262 17.34 -6.24 -8.75
N SER A 263 16.34 -6.79 -9.44
CA SER A 263 15.25 -7.68 -9.04
C SER A 263 15.58 -9.18 -8.95
N PHE A 264 14.98 -9.87 -7.96
CA PHE A 264 14.77 -11.34 -7.96
C PHE A 264 13.29 -11.64 -8.26
N THR A 265 13.00 -12.67 -9.06
CA THR A 265 11.62 -13.02 -9.47
C THR A 265 11.12 -14.32 -8.83
N TYR A 266 10.23 -14.21 -7.83
CA TYR A 266 9.49 -15.32 -7.21
C TYR A 266 8.05 -15.38 -7.71
N ASN A 267 7.51 -16.61 -7.64
CA ASN A 267 6.89 -17.13 -8.79
C ASN A 267 5.85 -18.25 -8.50
N SER A 268 4.62 -17.96 -8.01
CA SER A 268 3.61 -18.97 -7.61
C SER A 268 2.21 -18.75 -8.24
N HIS A 269 1.81 -19.59 -9.20
CA HIS A 269 0.37 -19.90 -9.41
C HIS A 269 0.02 -20.99 -8.40
N GLY A 270 -0.43 -20.59 -7.21
CA GLY A 270 -0.83 -21.53 -6.19
C GLY A 270 -1.24 -20.87 -4.88
N THR A 271 -2.55 -20.79 -4.66
CA THR A 271 -3.20 -20.46 -3.37
C THR A 271 -2.89 -19.09 -2.79
N TYR A 272 -3.29 -18.02 -3.48
CA TYR A 272 -3.54 -16.77 -2.77
C TYR A 272 -4.71 -17.00 -1.79
N ILE A 273 -4.51 -16.68 -0.52
CA ILE A 273 -5.60 -16.57 0.45
C ILE A 273 -6.25 -15.21 0.20
N LEU A 274 -7.48 -15.24 -0.31
CA LEU A 274 -8.25 -14.04 -0.65
C LEU A 274 -9.08 -13.59 0.55
N ASP A 275 -9.16 -12.28 0.77
CA ASP A 275 -10.01 -11.65 1.78
C ASP A 275 -10.72 -10.42 1.20
N GLY A 276 -11.91 -10.09 1.72
CA GLY A 276 -12.78 -9.04 1.19
C GLY A 276 -13.39 -9.39 -0.17
N SER A 277 -13.43 -8.43 -1.10
CA SER A 277 -13.87 -8.56 -2.49
C SER A 277 -12.81 -9.14 -3.42
N ALA A 278 -11.66 -9.56 -2.88
CA ALA A 278 -10.60 -10.11 -3.70
C ALA A 278 -11.07 -11.42 -4.36
N ALA A 279 -11.02 -11.46 -5.69
CA ALA A 279 -11.42 -12.60 -6.49
C ALA A 279 -10.53 -12.69 -7.73
N PHE A 280 -10.42 -13.88 -8.30
CA PHE A 280 -9.91 -14.02 -9.66
C PHE A 280 -11.06 -13.79 -10.62
N ASN A 281 -10.86 -12.95 -11.64
CA ASN A 281 -11.82 -12.84 -12.74
C ASN A 281 -11.63 -13.98 -13.76
N GLU A 282 -12.50 -14.01 -14.76
CA GLU A 282 -12.50 -15.01 -15.84
C GLU A 282 -11.18 -15.07 -16.63
N ASN A 283 -10.41 -13.98 -16.65
CA ASN A 283 -9.10 -13.90 -17.29
C ASN A 283 -7.93 -14.19 -16.32
N SER A 284 -8.21 -14.77 -15.15
CA SER A 284 -7.23 -15.12 -14.11
C SER A 284 -6.47 -13.92 -13.51
N TYR A 285 -6.97 -12.69 -13.67
CA TYR A 285 -6.43 -11.55 -12.95
C TYR A 285 -6.93 -11.56 -11.51
N LEU A 286 -6.01 -11.30 -10.57
CA LEU A 286 -6.35 -11.05 -9.18
C LEU A 286 -6.98 -9.65 -9.07
N VAL A 287 -8.29 -9.62 -8.90
CA VAL A 287 -9.08 -8.39 -8.72
C VAL A 287 -9.27 -8.16 -7.24
N LEU A 288 -8.65 -7.10 -6.68
CA LEU A 288 -8.78 -6.79 -5.25
C LEU A 288 -10.12 -6.09 -4.93
N THR A 289 -10.59 -5.19 -5.77
CA THR A 289 -11.83 -4.44 -5.55
C THR A 289 -12.70 -4.44 -6.81
N ASN A 290 -14.02 -4.32 -6.65
CA ASN A 290 -14.97 -4.28 -7.76
C ASN A 290 -15.78 -2.96 -7.76
N THR A 291 -16.74 -2.81 -8.66
CA THR A 291 -17.60 -1.61 -8.76
C THR A 291 -18.53 -1.41 -7.55
N THR A 292 -18.52 -2.32 -6.58
CA THR A 292 -19.25 -2.12 -5.32
C THR A 292 -18.59 -0.99 -4.56
N LYS A 293 -19.36 0.08 -4.29
CA LYS A 293 -18.92 1.19 -3.45
C LYS A 293 -18.42 0.66 -2.11
N HIS A 294 -17.27 1.19 -1.68
CA HIS A 294 -16.61 0.85 -0.42
C HIS A 294 -16.13 -0.61 -0.30
N SER A 295 -15.77 -1.27 -1.40
CA SER A 295 -15.15 -2.61 -1.38
C SER A 295 -13.66 -2.56 -1.03
N TYR A 296 -13.16 -3.59 -0.32
CA TYR A 296 -11.73 -3.86 -0.11
C TYR A 296 -11.52 -5.29 -0.56
N GLY A 297 -10.38 -5.58 -1.12
CA GLY A 297 -9.90 -6.95 -1.13
C GLY A 297 -8.41 -7.01 -0.96
N GLN A 298 -7.99 -8.13 -0.40
CA GLN A 298 -6.62 -8.46 -0.10
C GLN A 298 -6.34 -9.85 -0.64
N ALA A 299 -5.11 -10.08 -1.06
CA ALA A 299 -4.65 -11.39 -1.46
C ALA A 299 -3.31 -11.64 -0.79
N PHE A 300 -3.17 -12.80 -0.17
CA PHE A 300 -1.95 -13.21 0.52
C PHE A 300 -1.35 -14.39 -0.20
N ASP A 301 -0.11 -14.27 -0.65
CA ASP A 301 0.67 -15.45 -1.00
C ASP A 301 0.79 -16.32 0.27
N ASN A 302 0.53 -17.62 0.12
CA ASN A 302 0.60 -18.59 1.22
C ASN A 302 2.06 -18.95 1.59
N THR A 303 3.03 -18.42 0.84
CA THR A 303 4.46 -18.62 1.05
C THR A 303 4.99 -17.70 2.16
N THR A 304 5.71 -18.27 3.13
CA THR A 304 6.42 -17.53 4.18
C THR A 304 7.90 -17.44 3.82
N PHE A 305 8.50 -16.25 3.96
CA PHE A 305 9.91 -16.02 3.66
C PHE A 305 10.70 -15.74 4.95
N GLU A 306 11.81 -16.45 5.17
CA GLU A 306 12.79 -16.07 6.18
C GLU A 306 13.77 -15.06 5.57
N MET A 307 13.70 -13.81 6.03
CA MET A 307 14.56 -12.72 5.57
C MET A 307 15.47 -12.29 6.71
N LYS A 308 16.58 -13.01 6.89
CA LYS A 308 17.72 -12.55 7.70
C LYS A 308 18.88 -12.20 6.78
N ASP A 309 19.38 -10.97 6.91
CA ASP A 309 20.63 -10.50 6.32
C ASP A 309 20.75 -10.61 4.78
N GLN A 310 19.63 -10.60 4.05
CA GLN A 310 19.60 -10.62 2.58
C GLN A 310 18.80 -9.43 2.03
N SER A 311 19.32 -8.84 0.95
CA SER A 311 18.59 -7.85 0.15
C SER A 311 17.64 -8.55 -0.80
N PHE A 312 16.43 -8.02 -0.97
CA PHE A 312 15.45 -8.55 -1.91
C PHE A 312 14.64 -7.40 -2.53
N SER A 313 14.04 -7.67 -3.68
CA SER A 313 13.18 -6.74 -4.41
C SER A 313 11.88 -7.48 -4.72
N ILE A 314 10.74 -6.87 -4.39
CA ILE A 314 9.43 -7.35 -4.80
C ILE A 314 8.76 -6.27 -5.61
N ASN A 315 8.15 -6.74 -6.66
CA ASN A 315 7.65 -5.97 -7.73
C ASN A 315 6.23 -6.63 -7.99
N PHE A 316 5.18 -5.90 -8.36
CA PHE A 316 3.82 -6.39 -8.72
C PHE A 316 3.32 -5.73 -10.03
N PHE A 317 2.16 -6.00 -10.60
CA PHE A 317 1.57 -5.11 -11.62
C PHE A 317 0.11 -4.90 -11.25
N PHE A 318 -0.40 -3.66 -11.22
CA PHE A 318 -1.79 -3.39 -10.80
C PHE A 318 -2.44 -2.27 -11.59
N ALA A 319 -3.73 -2.43 -11.87
CA ALA A 319 -4.59 -1.43 -12.49
C ALA A 319 -5.58 -0.90 -11.44
N ILE A 320 -5.90 0.39 -11.49
CA ILE A 320 -7.04 0.95 -10.75
C ILE A 320 -8.00 1.54 -11.79
N VAL A 321 -9.17 0.93 -11.94
CA VAL A 321 -10.17 1.32 -12.95
C VAL A 321 -11.31 2.07 -12.25
N PRO A 322 -11.41 3.41 -12.39
CA PRO A 322 -12.51 4.17 -11.81
C PRO A 322 -13.80 4.01 -12.62
N GLU A 323 -14.95 3.88 -11.93
CA GLU A 323 -16.27 3.76 -12.55
C GLU A 323 -16.72 5.06 -13.28
N HIS A 324 -16.17 6.21 -12.88
CA HIS A 324 -16.45 7.51 -13.50
C HIS A 324 -15.15 8.26 -13.84
N LYS A 325 -15.03 8.74 -15.09
CA LYS A 325 -13.86 9.47 -15.62
C LYS A 325 -13.46 10.75 -14.86
N GLN A 326 -14.29 11.23 -13.92
CA GLN A 326 -14.07 12.46 -13.16
C GLN A 326 -14.08 12.29 -11.62
N GLN A 327 -14.15 11.05 -11.11
CA GLN A 327 -14.05 10.77 -9.66
C GLN A 327 -12.90 9.79 -9.39
N GLY A 328 -11.95 10.21 -8.54
CA GLY A 328 -10.84 9.36 -8.13
C GLY A 328 -11.29 8.21 -7.24
N SER A 329 -10.67 7.05 -7.42
CA SER A 329 -10.75 5.88 -6.53
C SER A 329 -9.67 5.94 -5.45
N HIS A 330 -9.85 5.19 -4.36
CA HIS A 330 -8.80 5.04 -3.33
C HIS A 330 -7.67 4.15 -3.88
N GLY A 331 -6.42 4.49 -3.56
CA GLY A 331 -5.21 3.84 -4.09
C GLY A 331 -4.98 2.41 -3.56
N MET A 332 -4.06 1.68 -4.18
CA MET A 332 -3.61 0.35 -3.75
C MET A 332 -2.40 0.44 -2.81
N THR A 333 -2.20 -0.53 -1.90
CA THR A 333 -1.05 -0.61 -0.99
C THR A 333 -0.47 -2.02 -0.98
N PHE A 334 0.86 -2.12 -0.99
CA PHE A 334 1.61 -3.36 -0.81
C PHE A 334 2.32 -3.35 0.55
N ALA A 335 2.38 -4.49 1.24
CA ALA A 335 3.03 -4.58 2.54
C ALA A 335 3.62 -5.95 2.83
N PHE A 336 4.78 -5.93 3.50
CA PHE A 336 5.34 -7.08 4.21
C PHE A 336 4.74 -7.13 5.60
N SER A 337 4.12 -8.24 5.95
CA SER A 337 3.56 -8.42 7.29
C SER A 337 4.16 -9.68 7.93
N PRO A 338 4.71 -9.58 9.16
CA PRO A 338 5.18 -10.76 9.90
C PRO A 338 4.03 -11.69 10.30
N THR A 339 2.79 -11.30 10.06
CA THR A 339 1.57 -12.07 10.32
C THR A 339 0.61 -11.98 9.11
N ARG A 340 -0.18 -13.03 8.83
CA ARG A 340 -1.19 -12.99 7.74
C ARG A 340 -2.18 -11.83 7.96
N GLY A 341 -2.50 -11.06 6.91
CA GLY A 341 -3.36 -9.87 7.01
C GLY A 341 -2.57 -8.56 7.01
N LEU A 342 -2.96 -7.60 6.18
CA LEU A 342 -2.55 -6.20 6.36
C LEU A 342 -3.33 -5.67 7.57
N PRO A 343 -2.68 -5.18 8.64
CA PRO A 343 -3.38 -4.67 9.79
C PRO A 343 -4.14 -3.36 9.47
N GLY A 344 -5.32 -3.46 8.83
CA GLY A 344 -6.17 -2.30 8.59
C GLY A 344 -7.00 -2.25 7.33
N ALA A 345 -6.81 -3.15 6.36
CA ALA A 345 -7.47 -3.06 5.06
C ALA A 345 -8.92 -3.60 5.07
N SER A 346 -9.78 -3.14 6.00
CA SER A 346 -11.23 -3.22 5.84
C SER A 346 -11.75 -1.88 5.31
N SER A 347 -12.14 -1.81 4.03
CA SER A 347 -12.52 -0.58 3.29
C SER A 347 -13.73 0.18 3.84
N ASP A 348 -14.42 -0.31 4.87
CA ASP A 348 -15.73 0.27 5.18
C ASP A 348 -16.02 0.54 6.65
N GLN A 349 -14.97 0.48 7.47
CA GLN A 349 -15.10 0.87 8.86
C GLN A 349 -14.14 1.94 9.35
N TYR A 350 -13.08 2.38 8.66
CA TYR A 350 -12.13 3.34 9.29
C TYR A 350 -11.72 4.56 8.49
N LEU A 351 -11.93 4.57 7.17
CA LEU A 351 -11.25 5.55 6.30
C LEU A 351 -12.06 6.81 6.00
N GLY A 352 -13.28 6.95 6.53
CA GLY A 352 -14.11 8.11 6.25
C GLY A 352 -13.75 9.40 6.99
N LEU A 353 -12.93 9.38 8.06
CA LEU A 353 -12.79 10.57 8.92
C LEU A 353 -11.39 10.96 9.38
N PHE A 354 -10.35 10.17 9.09
CA PHE A 354 -9.07 10.38 9.73
C PHE A 354 -7.86 10.10 8.80
N ASN A 355 -7.28 11.17 8.23
CA ASN A 355 -6.02 11.16 7.47
C ASN A 355 -4.77 10.80 8.33
N LYS A 356 -3.61 10.56 7.68
CA LYS A 356 -2.25 10.36 8.28
C LYS A 356 -1.79 11.43 9.31
N THR A 357 -2.61 12.44 9.61
CA THR A 357 -2.32 13.59 10.47
C THR A 357 -3.03 13.56 11.82
N ASN A 358 -3.71 12.47 12.19
CA ASN A 358 -4.44 12.41 13.45
C ASN A 358 -3.57 11.91 14.60
N ASN A 359 -3.68 12.64 15.71
CA ASN A 359 -2.89 12.38 16.90
C ASN A 359 -3.72 11.56 17.90
N ALA A 360 -3.17 10.43 18.31
CA ALA A 360 -3.74 9.56 19.33
C ALA A 360 -2.86 9.53 20.59
N VAL A 361 -3.47 9.49 21.77
CA VAL A 361 -2.80 9.25 23.04
C VAL A 361 -3.30 7.93 23.61
N VAL A 362 -2.38 7.03 23.98
CA VAL A 362 -2.71 5.77 24.64
C VAL A 362 -1.98 5.68 25.98
N THR A 363 -2.74 5.63 27.07
CA THR A 363 -2.18 5.61 28.42
C THR A 363 -1.72 4.21 28.84
N GLY A 364 -0.60 4.09 29.57
CA GLY A 364 -0.16 2.80 30.12
C GLY A 364 0.18 1.79 29.02
N ALA A 365 0.87 2.25 28.00
CA ALA A 365 1.06 1.58 26.72
C ALA A 365 2.45 0.97 26.52
N ASN A 366 3.25 0.83 27.58
CA ASN A 366 4.53 0.13 27.49
C ASN A 366 4.41 -1.41 27.43
N LYS A 367 3.20 -1.97 27.68
CA LYS A 367 2.92 -3.41 27.61
C LYS A 367 1.43 -3.70 27.46
N GLY A 368 1.10 -4.98 27.27
CA GLY A 368 -0.28 -5.49 27.29
C GLY A 368 -1.17 -4.88 26.21
N ILE A 369 -2.46 -4.66 26.53
CA ILE A 369 -3.44 -4.11 25.58
C ILE A 369 -2.99 -2.72 25.07
N GLY A 370 -2.49 -1.85 25.95
CA GLY A 370 -2.06 -0.51 25.56
C GLY A 370 -0.96 -0.51 24.49
N PHE A 371 0.03 -1.38 24.62
CA PHE A 371 1.09 -1.53 23.61
C PHE A 371 0.54 -2.04 22.28
N ALA A 372 -0.33 -3.06 22.33
CA ALA A 372 -0.97 -3.60 21.13
C ALA A 372 -1.87 -2.55 20.45
N VAL A 373 -2.56 -1.71 21.22
CA VAL A 373 -3.34 -0.57 20.70
C VAL A 373 -2.44 0.44 20.00
N VAL A 374 -1.32 0.83 20.62
CA VAL A 374 -0.36 1.74 19.96
C VAL A 374 0.12 1.16 18.65
N LYS A 375 0.59 -0.09 18.65
CA LYS A 375 1.04 -0.78 17.44
C LYS A 375 -0.05 -0.76 16.37
N ARG A 376 -1.29 -1.13 16.72
CA ARG A 376 -2.41 -1.18 15.79
C ARG A 376 -2.77 0.19 15.21
N LEU A 377 -2.73 1.25 16.01
CA LEU A 377 -3.01 2.61 15.50
C LEU A 377 -1.88 3.13 14.61
N LEU A 378 -0.62 2.77 14.89
CA LEU A 378 0.52 3.08 14.02
C LEU A 378 0.46 2.34 12.68
N GLU A 379 0.08 1.05 12.70
CA GLU A 379 -0.20 0.24 11.49
C GLU A 379 -1.27 0.88 10.59
N LEU A 380 -2.20 1.63 11.19
CA LEU A 380 -3.25 2.37 10.52
C LEU A 380 -2.84 3.78 10.09
N GLY A 381 -1.57 4.16 10.30
CA GLY A 381 -0.99 5.42 9.84
C GLY A 381 -1.23 6.63 10.73
N LEU A 382 -1.70 6.45 11.98
CA LEU A 382 -1.89 7.55 12.92
C LEU A 382 -0.57 7.95 13.58
N THR A 383 -0.44 9.21 14.00
CA THR A 383 0.62 9.63 14.92
C THR A 383 0.20 9.27 16.34
N VAL A 384 0.99 8.46 17.04
CA VAL A 384 0.61 7.93 18.36
C VAL A 384 1.60 8.33 19.43
N VAL A 385 1.10 8.93 20.51
CA VAL A 385 1.84 9.16 21.75
C VAL A 385 1.63 7.96 22.68
N LEU A 386 2.65 7.12 22.75
CA LEU A 386 2.78 6.06 23.74
C LEU A 386 3.13 6.70 25.08
N THR A 387 2.37 6.40 26.12
CA THR A 387 2.71 6.87 27.47
C THR A 387 2.89 5.73 28.47
N ALA A 388 3.77 5.96 29.44
CA ALA A 388 4.04 5.01 30.52
C ALA A 388 4.52 5.77 31.76
N ARG A 389 4.21 5.25 32.95
CA ARG A 389 4.63 5.85 34.23
C ARG A 389 6.13 5.73 34.50
N ASN A 390 6.77 4.72 33.93
CA ASN A 390 8.20 4.50 34.06
C ASN A 390 8.87 4.86 32.73
N ALA A 391 9.79 5.82 32.78
CA ALA A 391 10.42 6.40 31.59
C ALA A 391 11.20 5.38 30.77
N GLU A 392 11.94 4.50 31.44
CA GLU A 392 12.76 3.47 30.80
C GLU A 392 11.91 2.46 30.03
N ASN A 393 10.91 1.87 30.69
CA ASN A 393 9.98 0.93 30.06
C ASN A 393 9.23 1.57 28.88
N GLY A 394 8.84 2.83 29.02
CA GLY A 394 8.17 3.58 27.96
C GLY A 394 9.07 3.86 26.75
N SER A 395 10.32 4.28 27.00
CA SER A 395 11.31 4.50 25.95
C SER A 395 11.64 3.23 25.20
N GLN A 396 11.88 2.12 25.92
CA GLN A 396 12.15 0.81 25.32
C GLN A 396 10.97 0.34 24.45
N ALA A 397 9.73 0.52 24.92
CA ALA A 397 8.54 0.18 24.15
C ALA A 397 8.44 1.02 22.86
N ALA A 398 8.64 2.34 22.94
CA ALA A 398 8.62 3.20 21.76
C ALA A 398 9.76 2.90 20.78
N GLU A 399 10.97 2.63 21.27
CA GLU A 399 12.10 2.21 20.43
C GLU A 399 11.84 0.88 19.74
N SER A 400 11.20 -0.08 20.41
CA SER A 400 10.83 -1.36 19.80
C SER A 400 9.91 -1.17 18.59
N LEU A 401 9.00 -0.18 18.65
CA LEU A 401 8.11 0.20 17.56
C LEU A 401 8.85 0.96 16.45
N ARG A 402 9.80 1.83 16.80
CA ARG A 402 10.64 2.54 15.82
C ARG A 402 11.53 1.58 15.03
N ARG A 403 12.11 0.58 15.69
CA ARG A 403 12.96 -0.44 15.05
C ARG A 403 12.23 -1.27 13.99
N ILE A 404 10.91 -1.42 14.12
CA ILE A 404 10.06 -2.10 13.13
C ILE A 404 9.43 -1.13 12.11
N GLY A 405 9.90 0.12 12.04
CA GLY A 405 9.57 1.07 10.97
C GLY A 405 8.56 2.16 11.32
N PHE A 406 8.04 2.23 12.55
CA PHE A 406 7.09 3.27 12.93
C PHE A 406 7.80 4.57 13.34
N GLY A 407 8.03 5.47 12.39
CA GLY A 407 8.60 6.81 12.63
C GLY A 407 7.63 7.79 13.30
N ASN A 408 6.33 7.50 13.26
CA ASN A 408 5.21 8.30 13.78
C ASN A 408 4.83 7.99 15.24
N VAL A 409 5.72 7.34 16.00
CA VAL A 409 5.54 7.05 17.44
C VAL A 409 6.34 8.01 18.32
N HIS A 410 5.63 8.71 19.19
CA HIS A 410 6.22 9.56 20.23
C HIS A 410 6.10 8.87 21.59
N PHE A 411 7.08 9.13 22.45
CA PHE A 411 7.03 8.70 23.85
C PHE A 411 6.97 9.93 24.75
N CYS A 412 6.09 9.90 25.74
CA CYS A 412 6.10 10.85 26.85
C CYS A 412 5.79 10.11 28.16
N CYS A 413 6.56 10.39 29.21
CA CYS A 413 6.31 9.82 30.53
C CYS A 413 4.99 10.38 31.08
N LEU A 414 4.12 9.50 31.59
CA LEU A 414 2.84 9.85 32.19
C LEU A 414 2.44 8.81 33.22
N ASP A 415 2.45 9.21 34.49
CA ASP A 415 1.68 8.60 35.55
C ASP A 415 0.33 9.32 35.68
N ILE A 416 -0.76 8.61 35.39
CA ILE A 416 -2.12 9.17 35.49
C ILE A 416 -2.62 9.31 36.93
N SER A 417 -1.92 8.75 37.92
CA SER A 417 -2.26 8.91 39.34
C SER A 417 -1.61 10.15 39.97
N ASP A 418 -0.73 10.85 39.25
CA ASP A 418 -0.06 12.07 39.69
C ASP A 418 -0.53 13.29 38.87
N PRO A 419 -1.24 14.26 39.50
CA PRO A 419 -1.67 15.49 38.85
C PRO A 419 -0.53 16.31 38.23
N SER A 420 0.66 16.29 38.83
CA SER A 420 1.82 17.04 38.31
C SER A 420 2.32 16.45 37.00
N SER A 421 2.41 15.12 36.95
CA SER A 421 2.69 14.35 35.74
C SER A 421 1.64 14.61 34.63
N ILE A 422 0.34 14.64 34.97
CA ILE A 422 -0.72 14.97 34.00
C ILE A 422 -0.55 16.39 33.44
N ALA A 423 -0.31 17.38 34.30
CA ALA A 423 -0.13 18.77 33.88
C ALA A 423 1.11 18.95 32.97
N ALA A 424 2.21 18.28 33.32
CA ALA A 424 3.43 18.26 32.51
C ALA A 424 3.18 17.62 31.14
N PHE A 425 2.46 16.49 31.10
CA PHE A 425 2.10 15.82 29.86
C PHE A 425 1.20 16.68 28.97
N ALA A 426 0.15 17.28 29.51
CA ALA A 426 -0.75 18.14 28.74
C ALA A 426 -0.01 19.36 28.15
N SER A 427 0.88 19.97 28.93
CA SER A 427 1.74 21.07 28.48
C SER A 427 2.74 20.64 27.41
N TRP A 428 3.30 19.43 27.52
CA TRP A 428 4.16 18.86 26.49
C TRP A 428 3.37 18.57 25.20
N PHE A 429 2.21 17.93 25.29
CA PHE A 429 1.39 17.58 24.12
C PHE A 429 0.95 18.84 23.36
N GLY A 430 0.45 19.85 24.07
CA GLY A 430 0.03 21.12 23.47
C GLY A 430 1.16 21.86 22.75
N ARG A 431 2.40 21.76 23.23
CA ARG A 431 3.57 22.38 22.57
C ARG A 431 4.08 21.60 21.36
N ASN A 432 4.04 20.26 21.40
CA ASN A 432 4.70 19.43 20.39
C ASN A 432 3.77 18.97 19.27
N LEU A 433 2.50 18.67 19.58
CA LEU A 433 1.53 18.16 18.60
C LEU A 433 0.32 19.09 18.44
N GLY A 434 -0.05 19.83 19.50
CA GLY A 434 -1.08 20.87 19.49
C GLY A 434 -2.51 20.35 19.50
N ILE A 435 -2.85 19.45 18.58
CA ILE A 435 -4.22 18.98 18.33
C ILE A 435 -4.34 17.50 18.70
N LEU A 436 -5.36 17.13 19.47
CA LEU A 436 -5.69 15.75 19.83
C LEU A 436 -6.95 15.28 19.10
N ASP A 437 -6.93 14.05 18.59
CA ASP A 437 -8.08 13.45 17.91
C ASP A 437 -8.65 12.25 18.68
N ILE A 438 -7.76 11.44 19.26
CA ILE A 438 -8.14 10.18 19.94
C ILE A 438 -7.43 10.08 21.29
N LEU A 439 -8.19 9.85 22.36
CA LEU A 439 -7.68 9.47 23.67
C LEU A 439 -8.15 8.06 24.03
N VAL A 440 -7.22 7.15 24.29
CA VAL A 440 -7.49 5.82 24.85
C VAL A 440 -6.98 5.76 26.28
N ASN A 441 -7.91 5.88 27.24
CA ASN A 441 -7.66 5.68 28.66
C ASN A 441 -7.58 4.17 28.96
N ASN A 442 -6.41 3.59 28.69
CA ASN A 442 -6.09 2.17 28.89
C ASN A 442 -5.45 1.86 30.26
N ALA A 443 -4.72 2.79 30.87
CA ALA A 443 -3.97 2.54 32.08
C ALA A 443 -4.90 2.13 33.22
N ALA A 444 -4.62 0.97 33.81
CA ALA A 444 -5.40 0.43 34.92
C ALA A 444 -4.55 -0.56 35.74
N VAL A 445 -4.93 -0.75 36.99
CA VAL A 445 -4.34 -1.72 37.92
C VAL A 445 -5.43 -2.60 38.53
N SER A 446 -5.02 -3.81 38.90
CA SER A 446 -5.73 -4.75 39.76
C SER A 446 -4.66 -5.52 40.53
N PHE A 447 -4.91 -5.82 41.80
CA PHE A 447 -3.99 -6.56 42.67
C PHE A 447 -4.47 -7.98 43.00
N ASN A 448 -5.66 -8.36 42.51
CA ASN A 448 -6.14 -9.73 42.57
C ASN A 448 -5.52 -10.57 41.45
N ALA A 449 -4.99 -11.74 41.81
CA ALA A 449 -4.68 -12.77 40.84
C ALA A 449 -5.97 -13.41 40.29
N VAL A 450 -5.87 -14.11 39.15
CA VAL A 450 -7.01 -14.85 38.60
C VAL A 450 -7.41 -15.95 39.59
N GLY A 451 -8.67 -15.93 40.03
CA GLY A 451 -9.20 -16.85 41.04
C GLY A 451 -9.24 -16.28 42.47
N GLU A 452 -8.58 -15.14 42.72
CA GLU A 452 -8.73 -14.42 44.00
C GLU A 452 -9.94 -13.49 43.95
N ASN A 453 -10.52 -13.17 45.11
CA ASN A 453 -11.62 -12.22 45.22
C ASN A 453 -11.51 -11.38 46.50
N LEU A 454 -10.38 -10.69 46.64
CA LEU A 454 -10.08 -9.88 47.82
C LEU A 454 -10.22 -8.39 47.49
N ILE A 455 -10.42 -7.55 48.52
CA ILE A 455 -10.25 -6.11 48.38
C ILE A 455 -8.80 -5.79 48.70
N LYS A 456 -8.04 -5.33 47.71
CA LYS A 456 -6.61 -5.06 47.81
C LYS A 456 -6.35 -3.65 47.31
N GLU A 457 -5.98 -2.73 48.22
CA GLU A 457 -5.64 -1.34 47.88
C GLU A 457 -6.75 -0.60 47.10
N PRO A 458 -8.01 -0.57 47.61
CA PRO A 458 -9.14 -0.01 46.87
C PRO A 458 -8.96 1.47 46.52
N GLU A 459 -8.30 2.25 47.39
CA GLU A 459 -7.94 3.64 47.13
C GLU A 459 -7.00 3.76 45.92
N THR A 460 -5.96 2.92 45.84
CA THR A 460 -5.00 2.93 44.73
C THR A 460 -5.65 2.52 43.41
N ILE A 461 -6.52 1.50 43.44
CA ILE A 461 -7.29 1.05 42.28
C ILE A 461 -8.22 2.16 41.79
N ILE A 462 -9.00 2.79 42.67
CA ILE A 462 -9.93 3.87 42.31
C ILE A 462 -9.16 5.10 41.82
N LYS A 463 -8.06 5.46 42.50
CA LYS A 463 -7.18 6.58 42.11
C LYS A 463 -6.66 6.40 40.67
N THR A 464 -6.22 5.20 40.32
CA THR A 464 -5.65 4.93 38.99
C THR A 464 -6.74 4.73 37.93
N ASN A 465 -7.68 3.82 38.17
CA ASN A 465 -8.63 3.34 37.16
C ASN A 465 -9.76 4.34 36.86
N PHE A 466 -10.06 5.24 37.80
CA PHE A 466 -11.10 6.24 37.66
C PHE A 466 -10.54 7.67 37.68
N TYR A 467 -9.99 8.11 38.83
CA TYR A 467 -9.56 9.51 38.96
C TYR A 467 -8.47 9.88 37.97
N GLY A 468 -7.52 8.98 37.70
CA GLY A 468 -6.47 9.24 36.73
C GLY A 468 -6.98 9.43 35.30
N ALA A 469 -7.92 8.59 34.86
CA ALA A 469 -8.59 8.75 33.57
C ALA A 469 -9.43 10.05 33.51
N LYS A 470 -10.16 10.38 34.58
CA LYS A 470 -10.95 11.62 34.71
C LYS A 470 -10.05 12.85 34.60
N LEU A 471 -9.00 12.94 35.42
CA LEU A 471 -8.08 14.08 35.48
C LEU A 471 -7.32 14.27 34.17
N LEU A 472 -6.80 13.19 33.57
CA LEU A 472 -6.12 13.28 32.28
C LEU A 472 -7.07 13.76 31.18
N THR A 473 -8.30 13.22 31.16
CA THR A 473 -9.30 13.63 30.18
C THR A 473 -9.57 15.13 30.30
N GLU A 474 -9.89 15.63 31.50
CA GLU A 474 -10.16 17.06 31.73
C GLU A 474 -8.98 17.95 31.31
N ALA A 475 -7.74 17.53 31.57
CA ALA A 475 -6.53 18.26 31.16
C ALA A 475 -6.34 18.33 29.63
N LEU A 476 -6.81 17.31 28.89
CA LEU A 476 -6.67 17.24 27.43
C LEU A 476 -7.90 17.76 26.67
N LEU A 477 -9.04 17.96 27.31
CA LEU A 477 -10.27 18.49 26.69
C LEU A 477 -10.03 19.76 25.84
N PRO A 478 -9.22 20.75 26.28
CA PRO A 478 -8.95 21.94 25.47
C PRO A 478 -8.20 21.67 24.16
N LEU A 479 -7.48 20.55 24.06
CA LEU A 479 -6.61 20.20 22.93
C LEU A 479 -7.33 19.39 21.84
N PHE A 480 -8.55 18.90 22.11
CA PHE A 480 -9.31 18.16 21.11
C PHE A 480 -9.67 19.04 19.92
N ARG A 481 -9.53 18.47 18.71
CA ARG A 481 -9.83 19.17 17.46
C ARG A 481 -11.28 19.65 17.44
N ARG A 482 -11.49 20.94 17.18
CA ARG A 482 -12.81 21.59 17.01
C ARG A 482 -13.34 21.55 15.56
N SER A 483 -12.81 20.67 14.71
CA SER A 483 -13.07 20.62 13.26
C SER A 483 -14.32 19.78 12.90
N VAL A 484 -14.57 19.62 11.61
CA VAL A 484 -15.68 18.83 11.01
C VAL A 484 -15.68 17.33 11.37
N SER A 485 -14.53 16.76 11.75
CA SER A 485 -14.41 15.36 12.18
C SER A 485 -14.66 15.17 13.68
N VAL A 486 -15.35 14.10 14.08
CA VAL A 486 -15.70 13.84 15.50
C VAL A 486 -14.53 13.22 16.26
N SER A 487 -13.97 13.94 17.21
CA SER A 487 -12.93 13.45 18.13
C SER A 487 -13.43 12.32 19.05
N ARG A 488 -12.52 11.49 19.57
CA ARG A 488 -12.87 10.23 20.27
C ARG A 488 -12.16 10.11 21.62
N ILE A 489 -12.93 9.83 22.66
CA ILE A 489 -12.44 9.34 23.95
C ILE A 489 -12.95 7.92 24.14
N LEU A 490 -12.03 6.98 24.34
CA LEU A 490 -12.35 5.60 24.67
C LEU A 490 -11.75 5.22 26.03
N ASN A 491 -12.63 4.83 26.94
CA ASN A 491 -12.28 4.38 28.28
C ASN A 491 -12.26 2.85 28.35
N MET A 492 -11.11 2.28 28.68
CA MET A 492 -10.98 0.82 28.83
C MET A 492 -11.58 0.36 30.15
N SER A 493 -12.71 -0.32 30.04
CA SER A 493 -13.56 -0.75 31.15
C SER A 493 -13.66 -2.28 31.23
N SER A 494 -14.64 -2.80 31.95
CA SER A 494 -14.86 -4.24 32.16
C SER A 494 -16.35 -4.56 32.29
N ARG A 495 -16.74 -5.78 31.91
CA ARG A 495 -18.07 -6.36 32.25
C ARG A 495 -18.34 -6.41 33.75
N LEU A 496 -17.32 -6.34 34.59
CA LEU A 496 -17.50 -6.23 36.04
C LEU A 496 -17.99 -4.84 36.47
N GLY A 497 -17.78 -3.82 35.64
CA GLY A 497 -18.26 -2.45 35.89
C GLY A 497 -19.68 -2.18 35.42
N THR A 498 -20.46 -3.20 35.04
CA THR A 498 -21.86 -3.00 34.60
C THR A 498 -22.80 -2.89 35.80
N LEU A 499 -23.84 -2.07 35.67
CA LEU A 499 -24.78 -1.77 36.76
C LEU A 499 -25.51 -3.00 37.31
N ASN A 500 -25.70 -4.05 36.52
CA ASN A 500 -26.29 -5.30 36.98
C ASN A 500 -25.41 -6.07 38.00
N LYS A 501 -24.16 -5.65 38.22
CA LYS A 501 -23.30 -6.17 39.29
C LYS A 501 -23.53 -5.49 40.63
N LEU A 502 -24.19 -4.33 40.63
CA LEU A 502 -24.56 -3.60 41.83
C LEU A 502 -25.95 -4.06 42.30
N ARG A 503 -26.02 -4.61 43.52
CA ARG A 503 -27.25 -5.15 44.12
C ARG A 503 -28.00 -4.10 44.93
N SER A 504 -27.30 -3.05 45.38
CA SER A 504 -27.90 -1.93 46.12
C SER A 504 -28.88 -1.12 45.26
N PRO A 505 -30.20 -1.12 45.54
CA PRO A 505 -31.18 -0.41 44.72
C PRO A 505 -31.03 1.11 44.79
N SER A 506 -30.63 1.66 45.94
CA SER A 506 -30.45 3.10 46.14
C SER A 506 -29.29 3.64 45.31
N ILE A 507 -28.12 2.99 45.40
CA ILE A 507 -26.92 3.38 44.67
C ILE A 507 -27.11 3.16 43.17
N ARG A 508 -27.76 2.06 42.80
CA ARG A 508 -28.10 1.78 41.41
C ARG A 508 -28.98 2.87 40.80
N ARG A 509 -30.01 3.34 41.52
CA ARG A 509 -30.88 4.43 41.06
C ARG A 509 -30.11 5.74 40.84
N ILE A 510 -29.16 6.06 41.72
CA ILE A 510 -28.28 7.23 41.56
C ILE A 510 -27.50 7.12 40.25
N LEU A 511 -26.83 5.98 40.03
CA LEU A 511 -25.97 5.78 38.88
C LEU A 511 -26.74 5.58 37.56
N GLU A 512 -27.99 5.12 37.61
CA GLU A 512 -28.86 5.01 36.44
C GLU A 512 -29.41 6.36 35.97
N SER A 513 -29.52 7.35 36.88
CA SER A 513 -30.08 8.67 36.60
C SER A 513 -29.54 9.31 35.32
N GLU A 514 -30.45 9.89 34.52
CA GLU A 514 -30.10 10.68 33.34
C GLU A 514 -29.38 11.98 33.68
N ASP A 515 -29.57 12.48 34.91
CA ASP A 515 -28.98 13.72 35.44
C ASP A 515 -27.73 13.47 36.30
N LEU A 516 -27.17 12.25 36.25
CA LEU A 516 -25.99 11.88 37.03
C LEU A 516 -24.87 12.92 36.92
N THR A 517 -24.28 13.28 38.06
CA THR A 517 -23.22 14.28 38.18
C THR A 517 -21.90 13.66 38.61
N ASN A 518 -20.79 14.38 38.43
CA ASN A 518 -19.48 13.91 38.88
C ASN A 518 -19.43 13.81 40.41
N GLU A 519 -20.11 14.72 41.11
CA GLU A 519 -20.19 14.79 42.57
C GLU A 519 -20.91 13.56 43.13
N GLN A 520 -21.97 13.09 42.46
CA GLN A 520 -22.66 11.84 42.83
C GLN A 520 -21.80 10.59 42.59
N ILE A 521 -20.99 10.57 41.53
CA ILE A 521 -20.04 9.48 41.28
C ILE A 521 -18.96 9.47 42.37
N ASP A 522 -18.39 10.63 42.70
CA ASP A 522 -17.36 10.78 43.73
C ASP A 522 -17.92 10.42 45.13
N ALA A 523 -19.16 10.81 45.44
CA ALA A 523 -19.87 10.40 46.65
C ALA A 523 -20.11 8.88 46.72
N THR A 524 -20.45 8.26 45.60
CA THR A 524 -20.63 6.79 45.51
C THR A 524 -19.31 6.06 45.81
N LEU A 525 -18.19 6.53 45.26
CA LEU A 525 -16.87 5.96 45.54
C LEU A 525 -16.44 6.17 46.99
N THR A 526 -16.76 7.34 47.56
CA THR A 526 -16.50 7.64 48.97
C THR A 526 -17.29 6.70 49.87
N GLN A 527 -18.57 6.46 49.57
CA GLN A 527 -19.40 5.50 50.31
C GLN A 527 -18.83 4.07 50.22
N PHE A 528 -18.41 3.63 49.04
CA PHE A 528 -17.78 2.31 48.89
C PHE A 528 -16.55 2.17 49.78
N LEU A 529 -15.63 3.14 49.76
CA LEU A 529 -14.43 3.12 50.59
C LEU A 529 -14.75 3.10 52.08
N GLN A 530 -15.77 3.84 52.51
CA GLN A 530 -16.25 3.82 53.89
C GLN A 530 -16.84 2.44 54.27
N ASP A 531 -17.63 1.84 53.40
CA ASP A 531 -18.26 0.53 53.62
C ASP A 531 -17.24 -0.62 53.61
N VAL A 532 -16.16 -0.48 52.85
CA VAL A 532 -15.01 -1.39 52.91
C VAL A 532 -14.29 -1.23 54.25
N LYS A 533 -14.00 0.01 54.66
CA LYS A 533 -13.32 0.31 55.93
C LYS A 533 -14.12 -0.17 57.15
N SER A 534 -15.45 -0.13 57.08
CA SER A 534 -16.34 -0.64 58.14
C SER A 534 -16.59 -2.15 58.05
N GLY A 535 -16.12 -2.84 57.01
CA GLY A 535 -16.36 -4.26 56.78
C GLY A 535 -17.80 -4.61 56.41
N THR A 536 -18.62 -3.63 56.00
CA THR A 536 -20.04 -3.84 55.68
C THR A 536 -20.34 -3.98 54.18
N TRP A 537 -19.33 -3.87 53.32
CA TRP A 537 -19.52 -3.73 51.89
C TRP A 537 -20.37 -4.86 51.25
N GLU A 538 -20.22 -6.12 51.66
CA GLU A 538 -21.03 -7.23 51.11
C GLU A 538 -22.52 -7.03 51.37
N LYS A 539 -22.85 -6.63 52.61
CA LYS A 539 -24.24 -6.41 53.07
C LYS A 539 -24.87 -5.18 52.42
N GLN A 540 -24.05 -4.18 52.08
CA GLN A 540 -24.51 -2.96 51.40
C GLN A 540 -24.79 -3.17 49.91
N GLY A 541 -24.62 -4.39 49.39
CA GLY A 541 -25.00 -4.74 48.03
C GLY A 541 -24.00 -4.24 46.97
N TRP A 542 -22.75 -4.02 47.35
CA TRP A 542 -21.65 -3.77 46.41
C TRP A 542 -21.34 -5.01 45.55
N PRO A 543 -20.61 -4.86 44.43
CA PRO A 543 -20.27 -5.98 43.55
C PRO A 543 -19.52 -7.09 44.28
N GLU A 544 -19.95 -8.34 44.11
CA GLU A 544 -19.36 -9.50 44.78
C GLU A 544 -17.99 -9.89 44.20
N ASN A 545 -17.83 -9.75 42.88
CA ASN A 545 -16.63 -10.19 42.17
C ASN A 545 -15.71 -9.00 41.88
N TRP A 546 -14.51 -9.04 42.45
CA TRP A 546 -13.45 -8.02 42.44
C TRP A 546 -14.03 -6.63 42.76
N PRO A 547 -14.56 -6.41 43.99
CA PRO A 547 -15.39 -5.25 44.31
C PRO A 547 -14.73 -3.91 44.00
N ASP A 548 -13.46 -3.76 44.39
CA ASP A 548 -12.62 -2.59 44.19
C ASP A 548 -12.35 -2.29 42.70
N TYR A 549 -12.02 -3.32 41.93
CA TYR A 549 -11.86 -3.21 40.49
C TYR A 549 -13.20 -2.92 39.79
N ALA A 550 -14.26 -3.65 40.15
CA ALA A 550 -15.60 -3.52 39.60
C ALA A 550 -16.16 -2.11 39.82
N ILE A 551 -16.07 -1.57 41.04
CA ILE A 551 -16.56 -0.22 41.32
C ILE A 551 -15.75 0.84 40.58
N SER A 552 -14.44 0.67 40.44
CA SER A 552 -13.61 1.60 39.66
C SER A 552 -14.02 1.65 38.18
N LYS A 553 -14.37 0.50 37.58
CA LYS A 553 -14.84 0.42 36.19
C LYS A 553 -16.29 0.87 36.04
N LEU A 554 -17.11 0.66 37.07
CA LEU A 554 -18.48 1.18 37.12
C LEU A 554 -18.48 2.71 37.17
N ALA A 555 -17.62 3.32 37.98
CA ALA A 555 -17.46 4.77 38.04
C ALA A 555 -16.94 5.33 36.71
N LEU A 556 -16.02 4.63 36.05
CA LEU A 556 -15.54 5.01 34.71
C LEU A 556 -16.66 4.95 33.65
N ASN A 557 -17.54 3.95 33.72
CA ASN A 557 -18.72 3.85 32.85
C ASN A 557 -19.70 5.01 33.10
N ALA A 558 -19.96 5.31 34.38
CA ALA A 558 -20.80 6.42 34.79
C ALA A 558 -20.25 7.77 34.30
N TYR A 559 -18.96 8.04 34.53
CA TYR A 559 -18.30 9.26 34.07
C TYR A 559 -18.34 9.43 32.55
N SER A 560 -18.20 8.33 31.80
CA SER A 560 -18.30 8.36 30.34
C SER A 560 -19.67 8.82 29.85
N ARG A 561 -20.75 8.43 30.53
CA ARG A 561 -22.12 8.93 30.25
C ARG A 561 -22.25 10.42 30.57
N VAL A 562 -21.74 10.86 31.71
CA VAL A 562 -21.75 12.28 32.12
C VAL A 562 -20.98 13.13 31.11
N LEU A 563 -19.80 12.68 30.70
CA LEU A 563 -18.96 13.40 29.74
C LEU A 563 -19.57 13.41 28.34
N ALA A 564 -20.14 12.30 27.88
CA ALA A 564 -20.87 12.25 26.61
C ALA A 564 -22.02 13.25 26.57
N ARG A 565 -22.80 13.37 27.67
CA ARG A 565 -23.88 14.36 27.81
C ARG A 565 -23.33 15.79 27.79
N ARG A 566 -22.24 16.07 28.50
CA ARG A 566 -21.59 17.40 28.55
C ARG A 566 -21.11 17.87 27.16
N TYR A 567 -20.76 16.94 26.29
CA TYR A 567 -20.23 17.18 24.95
C TYR A 567 -21.19 16.80 23.82
N ASP A 568 -22.47 16.61 24.13
CA ASP A 568 -23.48 16.38 23.11
C ASP A 568 -23.52 17.54 22.11
N GLY A 569 -23.60 17.21 20.82
CA GLY A 569 -23.48 18.17 19.71
C GLY A 569 -22.09 18.78 19.48
N LYS A 570 -21.09 18.57 20.35
CA LYS A 570 -19.76 19.23 20.26
C LYS A 570 -18.69 18.43 19.50
N LYS A 571 -19.11 17.50 18.64
CA LYS A 571 -18.21 16.67 17.81
C LYS A 571 -17.12 15.95 18.64
N LEU A 572 -17.46 15.53 19.86
CA LEU A 572 -16.62 14.66 20.70
C LEU A 572 -17.48 13.49 21.18
N SER A 573 -17.07 12.27 20.84
CA SER A 573 -17.74 11.06 21.33
C SER A 573 -16.95 10.43 22.48
N VAL A 574 -17.65 9.98 23.50
CA VAL A 574 -17.07 9.36 24.69
C VAL A 574 -17.72 8.01 24.91
N ASN A 575 -16.92 6.94 24.93
CA ASN A 575 -17.43 5.58 25.06
C ASN A 575 -16.57 4.74 25.99
N CYS A 576 -17.14 3.64 26.46
CA CYS A 576 -16.42 2.60 27.20
C CYS A 576 -16.34 1.29 26.40
N LEU A 577 -15.26 0.55 26.58
CA LEU A 577 -15.09 -0.79 26.01
C LEU A 577 -14.62 -1.78 27.06
N CYS A 578 -15.28 -2.93 27.16
CA CYS A 578 -14.70 -4.12 27.77
C CYS A 578 -13.94 -4.94 26.71
N PRO A 579 -12.60 -5.04 26.80
CA PRO A 579 -11.77 -5.73 25.79
C PRO A 579 -11.94 -7.25 25.80
N GLY A 580 -12.61 -7.82 26.81
CA GLY A 580 -12.68 -9.26 27.01
C GLY A 580 -11.56 -9.76 27.94
N PHE A 581 -11.64 -11.03 28.31
CA PHE A 581 -10.65 -11.65 29.19
C PHE A 581 -9.36 -11.89 28.38
N THR A 582 -8.38 -11.01 28.56
CA THR A 582 -7.24 -10.86 27.65
C THR A 582 -5.93 -11.31 28.29
N ARG A 583 -5.12 -12.11 27.59
CA ARG A 583 -3.81 -12.60 28.02
C ARG A 583 -2.81 -11.44 28.18
N THR A 584 -2.59 -11.01 29.42
CA THR A 584 -1.68 -9.92 29.77
C THR A 584 -0.99 -10.20 31.11
N SER A 585 -0.04 -9.36 31.53
CA SER A 585 0.54 -9.47 32.87
C SER A 585 -0.50 -9.30 33.98
N MET A 586 -1.58 -8.54 33.75
CA MET A 586 -2.66 -8.35 34.74
C MET A 586 -3.42 -9.64 35.01
N THR A 587 -3.51 -10.53 34.04
CA THR A 587 -4.21 -11.81 34.14
C THR A 587 -3.25 -12.99 34.34
N GLY A 588 -1.97 -12.73 34.63
CA GLY A 588 -0.95 -13.77 34.73
C GLY A 588 -0.78 -14.58 33.44
N GLY A 589 -1.06 -13.99 32.27
CA GLY A 589 -1.03 -14.66 30.98
C GLY A 589 -2.31 -15.45 30.62
N GLN A 590 -3.30 -15.51 31.51
CA GLN A 590 -4.57 -16.19 31.26
C GLN A 590 -5.53 -15.30 30.45
N GLY A 591 -6.40 -15.89 29.62
CA GLY A 591 -7.30 -15.11 28.79
C GLY A 591 -7.81 -15.86 27.57
N THR A 592 -9.06 -15.60 27.19
CA THR A 592 -9.63 -16.08 25.93
C THR A 592 -9.19 -15.24 24.73
N HIS A 593 -8.75 -13.99 24.94
CA HIS A 593 -8.31 -13.06 23.91
C HIS A 593 -6.80 -12.77 24.02
N THR A 594 -6.17 -12.45 22.90
CA THR A 594 -4.84 -11.82 22.81
C THR A 594 -4.95 -10.30 22.98
N ALA A 595 -3.82 -9.66 23.33
CA ALA A 595 -3.73 -8.21 23.33
C ALA A 595 -4.00 -7.60 21.94
N ASP A 596 -3.59 -8.29 20.86
CA ASP A 596 -3.81 -7.85 19.48
C ASP A 596 -5.29 -7.92 19.07
N GLU A 597 -6.02 -8.96 19.48
CA GLU A 597 -7.48 -9.04 19.27
C GLU A 597 -8.22 -7.92 20.00
N ALA A 598 -7.83 -7.61 21.24
CA ALA A 598 -8.38 -6.48 21.98
C ALA A 598 -8.04 -5.14 21.27
N ALA A 599 -6.81 -4.99 20.79
CA ALA A 599 -6.37 -3.80 20.07
C ALA A 599 -7.11 -3.58 18.74
N ALA A 600 -7.39 -4.65 18.00
CA ALA A 600 -8.19 -4.58 16.77
C ALA A 600 -9.60 -4.01 17.04
N ILE A 601 -10.22 -4.38 18.17
CA ILE A 601 -11.53 -3.87 18.57
C ILE A 601 -11.45 -2.42 19.06
N VAL A 602 -10.38 -2.05 19.77
CA VAL A 602 -10.13 -0.66 20.16
C VAL A 602 -9.98 0.23 18.93
N ALA A 603 -9.08 -0.15 18.01
CA ALA A 603 -8.88 0.55 16.75
C ALA A 603 -10.21 0.64 15.98
N LYS A 604 -11.00 -0.44 16.01
CA LYS A 604 -12.34 -0.45 15.45
C LYS A 604 -13.23 0.65 16.02
N LEU A 605 -13.35 0.70 17.32
CA LEU A 605 -14.29 1.61 17.94
C LEU A 605 -13.86 3.08 17.79
N VAL A 606 -12.57 3.37 17.84
CA VAL A 606 -12.08 4.76 17.75
C VAL A 606 -12.04 5.31 16.34
N LEU A 607 -11.94 4.45 15.32
CA LEU A 607 -11.86 4.88 13.92
C LEU A 607 -13.17 4.73 13.15
N LEU A 608 -14.18 4.05 13.70
CA LEU A 608 -15.50 3.91 13.06
C LEU A 608 -16.11 5.29 12.71
N PRO A 609 -16.84 5.39 11.58
CA PRO A 609 -17.57 6.59 11.25
C PRO A 609 -18.50 7.04 12.39
N PRO A 610 -18.60 8.35 12.71
CA PRO A 610 -19.42 8.85 13.81
C PRO A 610 -20.86 8.40 13.76
N GLU A 611 -21.43 8.30 12.57
CA GLU A 611 -22.77 7.79 12.34
C GLU A 611 -22.92 6.30 12.73
N LYS A 612 -21.82 5.54 12.76
CA LYS A 612 -21.79 4.13 13.17
C LYS A 612 -21.45 3.94 14.66
N VAL A 613 -21.11 5.00 15.40
CA VAL A 613 -20.72 4.93 16.82
C VAL A 613 -21.56 5.90 17.65
N ALA A 614 -22.56 5.36 18.34
CA ALA A 614 -23.27 6.11 19.36
C ALA A 614 -22.30 6.54 20.48
N THR A 615 -22.47 7.76 20.99
CA THR A 615 -21.72 8.28 22.15
C THR A 615 -22.41 7.90 23.46
N GLY A 616 -21.66 7.88 24.56
CA GLY A 616 -22.15 7.54 25.89
C GLY A 616 -22.50 6.07 26.08
N LYS A 617 -21.96 5.17 25.23
CA LYS A 617 -22.27 3.74 25.24
C LYS A 617 -21.16 2.89 25.85
N PHE A 618 -21.56 1.72 26.34
CA PHE A 618 -20.66 0.65 26.81
C PHE A 618 -20.69 -0.51 25.80
N TYR A 619 -19.51 -0.79 25.24
CA TYR A 619 -19.30 -1.85 24.26
C TYR A 619 -18.64 -3.06 24.91
N ILE A 620 -19.05 -4.25 24.46
CA ILE A 620 -18.50 -5.53 24.92
C ILE A 620 -18.03 -6.31 23.70
N CYS A 621 -16.84 -6.90 23.78
CA CYS A 621 -16.41 -7.93 22.83
C CYS A 621 -17.26 -9.21 23.01
N VAL A 622 -18.04 -9.58 21.99
CA VAL A 622 -18.82 -10.83 21.95
C VAL A 622 -18.47 -11.52 20.62
N GLU A 623 -17.33 -12.21 20.59
CA GLU A 623 -16.74 -12.93 19.45
C GLU A 623 -16.19 -12.07 18.29
N SER A 624 -15.23 -12.64 17.55
CA SER A 624 -14.28 -11.98 16.63
C SER A 624 -14.87 -11.20 15.45
N LYS A 625 -16.21 -11.04 15.34
CA LYS A 625 -16.87 -10.27 14.27
C LYS A 625 -18.08 -9.43 14.68
N LYS A 626 -18.52 -9.37 15.95
CA LYS A 626 -19.75 -8.62 16.34
C LYS A 626 -19.55 -7.69 17.55
N LEU A 627 -19.72 -6.38 17.34
CA LEU A 627 -19.91 -5.42 18.43
C LEU A 627 -21.38 -5.36 18.81
N ILE A 628 -21.68 -5.56 20.09
CA ILE A 628 -23.03 -5.38 20.65
C ILE A 628 -22.95 -4.22 21.64
N SER A 629 -23.75 -3.16 21.42
CA SER A 629 -23.98 -2.12 22.42
C SER A 629 -24.85 -2.72 23.53
N LYS A 630 -24.38 -2.69 24.78
CA LYS A 630 -25.20 -3.02 25.95
C LYS A 630 -25.22 -1.81 26.88
N LEU A 631 -26.21 -0.96 26.67
CA LEU A 631 -26.84 -0.22 27.75
C LEU A 631 -28.31 -0.62 27.77
#